data_AF-A0A2T4DC93-F1
#
_entry.id   AF-A0A2T4DC93-F1
#
_cell.length_a   1.000
_cell.length_b   1.000
_cell.length_c   1.000
_cell.angle_alpha   90.00
_cell.angle_beta   90.00
_cell.angle_gamma   90.00
#
_symmetry.space_group_name_H-M   'P 1'
#
loop_
_entity.id
_entity.type
_entity.pdbx_description
1 polymer ?
#
loop_
_entity_poly.entity_id
_entity_poly.type
_entity_poly.pdbx_seq_one_letter_code
_entity_poly.pdbx_strand_id
1 'polypeptide(L)'
;MFLNKRKKITEQIKQSFGNIKEEKFYFQNIERYYRNKKIIGDSKTISDETALDLDFDDLFMYLDRTTSKVGQQYLYYLLRNIHADQSKKAIKEQLIHKFINDESFRLKVQLTLNELSEHECLYLPSLFQEKYLSPPKWFFILKFLALLPIVFLLLVPVSQYFSLFLLAALSINFGIHYWNKSNLLQYIGALPYVNILFKVARNLSKEDDLLLLDATIKNAEKVKGGITFFKTNSGMENEFTSLGWALFELVKIPFLLEPLVLFRTLNKLDKRRSDMDQVYSFIGKIDVLISIAS
;
A
#
# COMPACT_ATOMS: atom_id res chain seq x y z
N MET A 1 23.29 -11.71 -9.05
CA MET A 1 21.93 -12.14 -8.67
C MET A 1 20.86 -11.07 -8.98
N PHE A 2 21.01 -9.81 -8.53
CA PHE A 2 20.05 -8.71 -8.80
C PHE A 2 19.75 -8.40 -10.27
N LEU A 3 20.77 -8.40 -11.13
CA LEU A 3 20.61 -8.13 -12.57
C LEU A 3 19.74 -9.20 -13.25
N ASN A 4 19.82 -10.46 -12.81
CA ASN A 4 19.01 -11.55 -13.36
C ASN A 4 17.54 -11.43 -12.96
N LYS A 5 17.24 -10.99 -11.71
CA LYS A 5 15.86 -10.78 -11.26
C LYS A 5 15.18 -9.64 -12.02
N ARG A 6 15.87 -8.50 -12.18
CA ARG A 6 15.32 -7.37 -12.95
C ARG A 6 15.12 -7.72 -14.41
N LYS A 7 16.08 -8.42 -15.04
CA LYS A 7 15.96 -8.88 -16.43
C LYS A 7 14.75 -9.80 -16.62
N LYS A 8 14.56 -10.76 -15.70
CA LYS A 8 13.41 -11.68 -15.71
C LYS A 8 12.08 -10.93 -15.60
N ILE A 9 11.97 -9.96 -14.68
CA ILE A 9 10.75 -9.15 -14.53
C ILE A 9 10.46 -8.35 -15.81
N THR A 10 11.48 -7.74 -16.42
CA THR A 10 11.31 -7.01 -17.68
C THR A 10 10.81 -7.92 -18.81
N GLU A 11 11.38 -9.12 -18.94
CA GLU A 11 10.96 -10.10 -19.95
C GLU A 11 9.51 -10.57 -19.70
N GLN A 12 9.14 -10.82 -18.45
CA GLN A 12 7.77 -11.18 -18.08
C GLN A 12 6.77 -10.08 -18.43
N ILE A 13 7.06 -8.81 -18.08
CA ILE A 13 6.19 -7.67 -18.40
C ILE A 13 6.06 -7.48 -19.91
N LYS A 14 7.17 -7.69 -20.66
CA LYS A 14 7.15 -7.60 -22.11
C LYS A 14 6.25 -8.69 -22.73
N GLN A 15 6.33 -9.91 -22.22
CA GLN A 15 5.51 -11.03 -22.68
C GLN A 15 4.05 -10.93 -22.25
N SER A 16 3.73 -10.25 -21.14
CA SER A 16 2.35 -10.15 -20.65
C SER A 16 1.52 -9.11 -21.41
N PHE A 17 2.14 -8.15 -22.08
CA PHE A 17 1.42 -7.15 -22.88
C PHE A 17 0.68 -7.82 -24.03
N GLY A 18 -0.63 -7.60 -24.13
CA GLY A 18 -1.52 -8.26 -25.09
C GLY A 18 -2.24 -9.50 -24.56
N ASN A 19 -1.73 -10.12 -23.49
CA ASN A 19 -2.11 -11.47 -23.09
C ASN A 19 -3.01 -11.50 -21.85
N ILE A 20 -3.94 -12.46 -21.81
CA ILE A 20 -4.87 -12.63 -20.68
C ILE A 20 -4.05 -12.94 -19.43
N LYS A 21 -4.42 -12.33 -18.30
CA LYS A 21 -3.75 -12.62 -17.03
C LYS A 21 -4.10 -14.02 -16.54
N GLU A 22 -3.07 -14.83 -16.33
CA GLU A 22 -3.16 -16.13 -15.68
C GLU A 22 -2.84 -16.01 -14.19
N GLU A 23 -3.52 -15.12 -13.48
CA GLU A 23 -3.36 -14.96 -12.02
C GLU A 23 -4.65 -15.26 -11.25
N LYS A 24 -4.53 -15.42 -9.94
CA LYS A 24 -5.69 -15.53 -9.06
C LYS A 24 -6.29 -14.15 -8.82
N PHE A 25 -7.59 -14.03 -9.10
CA PHE A 25 -8.38 -12.83 -8.82
C PHE A 25 -9.03 -12.96 -7.45
N TYR A 26 -8.69 -12.05 -6.54
CA TYR A 26 -9.28 -12.00 -5.19
C TYR A 26 -10.37 -10.93 -5.17
N PHE A 27 -11.55 -11.23 -5.74
CA PHE A 27 -12.61 -10.23 -5.96
C PHE A 27 -13.03 -9.46 -4.70
N GLN A 28 -13.13 -10.14 -3.54
CA GLN A 28 -13.39 -9.50 -2.24
C GLN A 28 -12.41 -8.37 -1.91
N ASN A 29 -11.17 -8.47 -2.37
CA ASN A 29 -10.14 -7.45 -2.22
C ASN A 29 -10.12 -6.48 -3.40
N ILE A 30 -10.33 -6.94 -4.62
CA ILE A 30 -10.36 -6.11 -5.84
C ILE A 30 -11.47 -5.05 -5.76
N GLU A 31 -12.65 -5.44 -5.29
CA GLU A 31 -13.80 -4.54 -5.15
C GLU A 31 -13.66 -3.52 -4.01
N ARG A 32 -12.66 -3.68 -3.11
CA ARG A 32 -12.55 -2.87 -1.88
C ARG A 32 -12.47 -1.38 -2.16
N TYR A 33 -11.67 -0.97 -3.15
CA TYR A 33 -11.57 0.43 -3.54
C TYR A 33 -12.90 0.97 -4.06
N TYR A 34 -13.62 0.17 -4.84
CA TYR A 34 -14.95 0.48 -5.36
C TYR A 34 -15.98 0.66 -4.25
N ARG A 35 -16.12 -0.34 -3.35
CA ARG A 35 -17.13 -0.33 -2.28
C ARG A 35 -16.99 0.83 -1.32
N ASN A 36 -15.75 1.25 -1.04
CA ASN A 36 -15.46 2.30 -0.07
C ASN A 36 -15.29 3.70 -0.70
N LYS A 37 -15.26 3.81 -2.03
CA LYS A 37 -15.19 5.11 -2.71
C LYS A 37 -16.57 5.75 -2.68
N LYS A 38 -16.63 6.99 -2.18
CA LYS A 38 -17.86 7.79 -2.31
C LYS A 38 -18.10 8.10 -3.78
N ILE A 39 -19.28 7.75 -4.26
CA ILE A 39 -19.79 8.13 -5.57
C ILE A 39 -20.01 9.66 -5.55
N ILE A 40 -19.38 10.40 -6.46
CA ILE A 40 -19.48 11.85 -6.55
C ILE A 40 -20.10 12.21 -7.90
N GLY A 41 -21.19 13.00 -7.89
CA GLY A 41 -21.87 13.50 -9.09
C GLY A 41 -22.82 12.48 -9.74
N ASP A 42 -23.06 12.65 -11.03
CA ASP A 42 -24.08 11.90 -11.82
C ASP A 42 -23.59 10.54 -12.35
N SER A 43 -22.58 9.93 -11.74
CA SER A 43 -22.07 8.63 -12.19
C SER A 43 -23.12 7.54 -11.98
N LYS A 44 -23.34 6.73 -13.02
CA LYS A 44 -24.22 5.57 -12.94
C LYS A 44 -23.42 4.35 -12.51
N THR A 45 -23.84 3.74 -11.41
CA THR A 45 -23.19 2.56 -10.84
C THR A 45 -23.95 1.30 -11.24
N ILE A 46 -23.21 0.30 -11.70
CA ILE A 46 -23.74 -1.05 -11.96
C ILE A 46 -23.98 -1.71 -10.60
N SER A 47 -25.25 -2.04 -10.31
CA SER A 47 -25.64 -2.72 -9.07
C SER A 47 -24.97 -4.10 -8.93
N ASP A 48 -24.93 -4.65 -7.72
CA ASP A 48 -24.35 -5.98 -7.51
C ASP A 48 -25.19 -7.06 -8.24
N GLU A 49 -26.50 -6.89 -8.28
CA GLU A 49 -27.45 -7.75 -9.01
C GLU A 49 -27.18 -7.71 -10.52
N THR A 50 -27.07 -6.51 -11.10
CA THR A 50 -26.77 -6.35 -12.53
C THR A 50 -25.38 -6.88 -12.88
N ALA A 51 -24.39 -6.72 -11.97
CA ALA A 51 -23.06 -7.27 -12.19
C ALA A 51 -23.07 -8.80 -12.21
N LEU A 52 -23.88 -9.44 -11.34
CA LEU A 52 -24.09 -10.88 -11.35
C LEU A 52 -24.79 -11.35 -12.64
N ASP A 53 -25.84 -10.66 -13.07
CA ASP A 53 -26.58 -11.00 -14.30
C ASP A 53 -25.72 -10.89 -15.57
N LEU A 54 -24.67 -10.08 -15.55
CA LEU A 54 -23.75 -9.84 -16.67
C LEU A 54 -22.49 -10.70 -16.62
N ASP A 55 -22.37 -11.63 -15.66
CA ASP A 55 -21.14 -12.38 -15.38
C ASP A 55 -19.92 -11.42 -15.30
N PHE A 56 -20.09 -10.31 -14.59
CA PHE A 56 -19.14 -9.19 -14.61
C PHE A 56 -17.74 -9.58 -14.16
N ASP A 57 -17.61 -10.53 -13.24
CA ASP A 57 -16.32 -11.00 -12.76
C ASP A 57 -15.54 -11.73 -13.88
N ASP A 58 -16.21 -12.52 -14.71
CA ASP A 58 -15.57 -13.18 -15.87
C ASP A 58 -15.18 -12.15 -16.94
N LEU A 59 -16.05 -11.17 -17.20
CA LEU A 59 -15.74 -10.04 -18.07
C LEU A 59 -14.52 -9.26 -17.54
N PHE A 60 -14.46 -9.02 -16.22
CA PHE A 60 -13.34 -8.33 -15.59
C PHE A 60 -12.04 -9.10 -15.75
N MET A 61 -12.05 -10.43 -15.55
CA MET A 61 -10.87 -11.27 -15.74
C MET A 61 -10.34 -11.22 -17.18
N TYR A 62 -11.23 -11.08 -18.16
CA TYR A 62 -10.83 -10.91 -19.56
C TYR A 62 -10.21 -9.53 -19.85
N LEU A 63 -10.82 -8.47 -19.29
CA LEU A 63 -10.44 -7.07 -19.52
C LEU A 63 -9.19 -6.63 -18.74
N ASP A 64 -8.95 -7.20 -17.56
CA ASP A 64 -7.88 -6.75 -16.68
C ASP A 64 -6.48 -7.11 -17.22
N ARG A 65 -5.78 -6.12 -17.76
CA ARG A 65 -4.38 -6.19 -18.22
C ARG A 65 -3.46 -5.24 -17.44
N THR A 66 -3.87 -4.78 -16.26
CA THR A 66 -3.07 -3.85 -15.44
C THR A 66 -1.80 -4.52 -14.89
N THR A 67 -0.75 -3.74 -14.63
CA THR A 67 0.49 -4.28 -14.05
C THR A 67 0.43 -4.33 -12.52
N SER A 68 -0.30 -3.41 -11.88
CA SER A 68 -0.35 -3.25 -10.42
C SER A 68 -1.71 -3.61 -9.83
N LYS A 69 -1.72 -3.95 -8.53
CA LYS A 69 -2.96 -4.19 -7.77
C LYS A 69 -3.75 -2.89 -7.54
N VAL A 70 -3.06 -1.74 -7.52
CA VAL A 70 -3.69 -0.41 -7.53
C VAL A 70 -4.47 -0.19 -8.83
N GLY A 71 -3.85 -0.50 -9.97
CA GLY A 71 -4.50 -0.47 -11.28
C GLY A 71 -5.70 -1.41 -11.35
N GLN A 72 -5.57 -2.64 -10.86
CA GLN A 72 -6.64 -3.64 -10.88
C GLN A 72 -7.88 -3.17 -10.10
N GLN A 73 -7.69 -2.67 -8.88
CA GLN A 73 -8.77 -2.10 -8.07
C GLN A 73 -9.39 -0.84 -8.70
N TYR A 74 -8.56 0.01 -9.32
CA TYR A 74 -9.03 1.21 -10.01
C TYR A 74 -9.81 0.89 -11.29
N LEU A 75 -9.38 -0.11 -12.06
CA LEU A 75 -10.10 -0.62 -13.24
C LEU A 75 -11.48 -1.15 -12.85
N TYR A 76 -11.55 -1.96 -11.79
CA TYR A 76 -12.82 -2.49 -11.28
C TYR A 76 -13.77 -1.35 -10.90
N TYR A 77 -13.26 -0.35 -10.17
CA TYR A 77 -14.01 0.85 -9.84
C TYR A 77 -14.53 1.60 -11.08
N LEU A 78 -13.71 1.74 -12.13
CA LEU A 78 -14.12 2.41 -13.37
C LEU A 78 -15.16 1.62 -14.15
N LEU A 79 -15.03 0.30 -14.23
CA LEU A 79 -15.97 -0.54 -14.97
C LEU A 79 -17.33 -0.63 -14.25
N ARG A 80 -17.34 -0.63 -12.91
CA ARG A 80 -18.57 -0.58 -12.11
C ARG A 80 -19.22 0.81 -12.07
N ASN A 81 -18.47 1.89 -12.34
CA ASN A 81 -18.99 3.26 -12.34
C ASN A 81 -18.83 3.92 -13.71
N ILE A 82 -19.92 3.99 -14.45
CA ILE A 82 -19.98 4.63 -15.75
C ILE A 82 -19.96 6.14 -15.56
N HIS A 83 -18.80 6.75 -15.82
CA HIS A 83 -18.61 8.20 -15.82
C HIS A 83 -18.84 8.76 -17.23
N ALA A 84 -19.72 9.76 -17.36
CA ALA A 84 -19.92 10.50 -18.60
C ALA A 84 -18.83 11.56 -18.87
N ASP A 85 -17.84 11.68 -17.97
CA ASP A 85 -16.84 12.74 -18.04
C ASP A 85 -15.86 12.55 -19.21
N GLN A 86 -15.99 13.41 -20.21
CA GLN A 86 -15.10 13.50 -21.37
C GLN A 86 -13.81 14.28 -21.08
N SER A 87 -13.61 14.77 -19.85
CA SER A 87 -12.41 15.53 -19.49
C SER A 87 -11.14 14.72 -19.81
N LYS A 88 -10.18 15.43 -20.41
CA LYS A 88 -8.87 14.90 -20.80
C LYS A 88 -8.93 13.69 -21.76
N LYS A 89 -10.04 13.47 -22.49
CA LYS A 89 -10.13 12.39 -23.48
C LYS A 89 -8.99 12.43 -24.50
N ALA A 90 -8.72 13.60 -25.09
CA ALA A 90 -7.61 13.75 -26.05
C ALA A 90 -6.25 13.36 -25.46
N ILE A 91 -5.99 13.73 -24.20
CA ILE A 91 -4.75 13.37 -23.49
C ILE A 91 -4.68 11.85 -23.27
N LYS A 92 -5.80 11.22 -22.88
CA LYS A 92 -5.88 9.76 -22.69
C LYS A 92 -5.60 9.02 -24.00
N GLU A 93 -6.22 9.43 -25.11
CA GLU A 93 -5.98 8.84 -26.44
C GLU A 93 -4.52 8.99 -26.88
N GLN A 94 -3.92 10.17 -26.68
CA GLN A 94 -2.50 10.40 -26.97
C GLN A 94 -1.59 9.47 -26.17
N LEU A 95 -1.87 9.28 -24.88
CA LEU A 95 -1.10 8.37 -24.02
C LEU A 95 -1.29 6.91 -24.41
N ILE A 96 -2.51 6.48 -24.75
CA ILE A 96 -2.78 5.13 -25.26
C ILE A 96 -1.95 4.88 -26.52
N HIS A 97 -2.00 5.79 -27.50
CA HIS A 97 -1.17 5.69 -28.71
C HIS A 97 0.33 5.63 -28.39
N LYS A 98 0.80 6.40 -27.41
CA LYS A 98 2.19 6.36 -26.98
C LYS A 98 2.54 5.00 -26.35
N PHE A 99 1.69 4.44 -25.50
CA PHE A 99 1.91 3.11 -24.91
C PHE A 99 1.92 1.99 -25.94
N ILE A 100 1.13 2.09 -27.02
CA ILE A 100 1.14 1.12 -28.13
C ILE A 100 2.47 1.22 -28.90
N ASN A 101 2.85 2.42 -29.32
CA ASN A 101 3.92 2.65 -30.29
C ASN A 101 5.33 2.76 -29.69
N ASP A 102 5.46 3.21 -28.43
CA ASP A 102 6.74 3.34 -27.74
C ASP A 102 6.88 2.27 -26.64
N GLU A 103 7.40 1.11 -27.05
CA GLU A 103 7.67 0.00 -26.13
C GLU A 103 8.62 0.41 -25.00
N SER A 104 9.61 1.27 -25.27
CA SER A 104 10.61 1.66 -24.27
C SER A 104 9.98 2.48 -23.14
N PHE A 105 9.10 3.42 -23.50
CA PHE A 105 8.32 4.21 -22.56
C PHE A 105 7.33 3.33 -21.80
N ARG A 106 6.60 2.45 -22.50
CA ARG A 106 5.67 1.50 -21.89
C ARG A 106 6.37 0.63 -20.83
N LEU A 107 7.48 -0.02 -21.18
CA LEU A 107 8.21 -0.89 -20.27
C LEU A 107 8.76 -0.12 -19.05
N LYS A 108 9.24 1.11 -19.24
CA LYS A 108 9.70 1.97 -18.13
C LYS A 108 8.57 2.24 -17.13
N VAL A 109 7.37 2.56 -17.63
CA VAL A 109 6.19 2.82 -16.79
C VAL A 109 5.71 1.54 -16.12
N GLN A 110 5.54 0.44 -16.86
CA GLN A 110 5.11 -0.85 -16.30
C GLN A 110 6.09 -1.38 -15.25
N LEU A 111 7.41 -1.25 -15.45
CA LEU A 111 8.41 -1.61 -14.44
C LEU A 111 8.27 -0.80 -13.15
N THR A 112 7.89 0.48 -13.28
CA THR A 112 7.63 1.35 -12.12
C THR A 112 6.34 0.92 -11.41
N LEU A 113 5.28 0.60 -12.16
CA LEU A 113 3.99 0.11 -11.63
C LEU A 113 4.12 -1.27 -10.96
N ASN A 114 5.00 -2.12 -11.47
CA ASN A 114 5.23 -3.47 -10.91
C ASN A 114 5.78 -3.44 -9.48
N GLU A 115 6.25 -2.30 -8.96
CA GLU A 115 6.54 -2.17 -7.52
C GLU A 115 5.28 -2.32 -6.64
N LEU A 116 4.08 -2.19 -7.22
CA LEU A 116 2.77 -2.30 -6.57
C LEU A 116 1.99 -3.55 -7.01
N SER A 117 2.67 -4.61 -7.46
CA SER A 117 2.04 -5.87 -7.88
C SER A 117 1.85 -6.88 -6.73
N GLU A 118 2.46 -6.64 -5.57
CA GLU A 118 2.33 -7.51 -4.38
C GLU A 118 0.90 -7.52 -3.84
N HIS A 119 0.43 -8.68 -3.38
CA HIS A 119 -0.96 -8.90 -2.95
C HIS A 119 -1.39 -7.97 -1.82
N GLU A 120 -0.48 -7.64 -0.91
CA GLU A 120 -0.67 -6.72 0.20
C GLU A 120 -1.08 -5.30 -0.26
N CYS A 121 -0.76 -4.91 -1.50
CA CYS A 121 -1.19 -3.64 -2.07
C CYS A 121 -2.71 -3.54 -2.22
N LEU A 122 -3.43 -4.66 -2.30
CA LEU A 122 -4.90 -4.68 -2.33
C LEU A 122 -5.53 -4.12 -1.03
N TYR A 123 -4.77 -4.05 0.05
CA TYR A 123 -5.23 -3.50 1.32
C TYR A 123 -4.93 -2.00 1.46
N LEU A 124 -4.22 -1.36 0.53
CA LEU A 124 -3.96 0.09 0.55
C LEU A 124 -5.23 0.94 0.72
N PRO A 125 -6.37 0.65 0.07
CA PRO A 125 -7.61 1.42 0.26
C PRO A 125 -8.09 1.50 1.71
N SER A 126 -7.84 0.45 2.52
CA SER A 126 -8.19 0.47 3.95
C SER A 126 -7.49 1.57 4.72
N LEU A 127 -6.32 2.01 4.23
CA LEU A 127 -5.53 3.07 4.86
C LEU A 127 -6.05 4.48 4.54
N PHE A 128 -6.98 4.68 3.62
CA PHE A 128 -7.47 6.04 3.35
C PHE A 128 -8.99 6.16 3.18
N GLN A 129 -9.70 5.06 2.90
CA GLN A 129 -11.16 5.06 2.77
C GLN A 129 -11.88 4.54 4.03
N GLU A 130 -11.26 3.67 4.83
CA GLU A 130 -11.87 3.08 6.02
C GLU A 130 -11.54 3.86 7.30
N LYS A 131 -12.42 3.82 8.30
CA LYS A 131 -12.15 4.42 9.61
C LYS A 131 -11.10 3.58 10.34
N TYR A 132 -10.09 4.24 10.90
CA TYR A 132 -9.10 3.54 11.72
C TYR A 132 -9.68 3.16 13.08
N LEU A 133 -9.15 2.07 13.65
CA LEU A 133 -9.34 1.78 15.06
C LEU A 133 -8.80 2.95 15.90
N SER A 134 -9.65 3.54 16.73
CA SER A 134 -9.22 4.53 17.72
C SER A 134 -8.32 3.84 18.75
N PRO A 135 -7.26 4.52 19.26
CA PRO A 135 -6.48 3.97 20.35
C PRO A 135 -7.40 3.66 21.55
N PRO A 136 -7.25 2.49 22.19
CA PRO A 136 -8.09 2.12 23.32
C PRO A 136 -7.88 3.10 24.49
N LYS A 137 -8.87 3.22 25.38
CA LYS A 137 -8.78 4.12 26.55
C LYS A 137 -7.56 3.84 27.44
N TRP A 138 -7.14 2.58 27.51
CA TRP A 138 -5.95 2.13 28.24
C TRP A 138 -4.63 2.36 27.50
N PHE A 139 -4.63 2.97 26.30
CA PHE A 139 -3.40 3.23 25.53
C PHE A 139 -2.34 4.05 26.29
N PHE A 140 -2.77 4.88 27.24
CA PHE A 140 -1.85 5.61 28.12
C PHE A 140 -1.00 4.66 28.97
N ILE A 141 -1.54 3.52 29.39
CA ILE A 141 -0.83 2.49 30.18
C ILE A 141 0.37 1.95 29.40
N LEU A 142 0.24 1.73 28.08
CA LEU A 142 1.34 1.27 27.23
C LEU A 142 2.55 2.20 27.27
N LYS A 143 2.33 3.52 27.42
CA LYS A 143 3.42 4.48 27.53
C LYS A 143 4.21 4.32 28.83
N PHE A 144 3.54 4.02 29.95
CA PHE A 144 4.22 3.74 31.22
C PHE A 144 4.92 2.39 31.18
N LEU A 145 4.25 1.37 30.66
CA LEU A 145 4.78 0.02 30.57
C LEU A 145 6.05 -0.04 29.71
N ALA A 146 6.11 0.78 28.65
CA ALA A 146 7.32 0.97 27.86
C ALA A 146 8.49 1.58 28.66
N LEU A 147 8.24 2.40 29.68
CA LEU A 147 9.31 3.04 30.48
C LEU A 147 9.80 2.17 31.64
N LEU A 148 8.98 1.23 32.13
CA LEU A 148 9.32 0.37 33.27
C LEU A 148 10.64 -0.39 33.13
N PRO A 149 10.99 -1.00 31.98
CA PRO A 149 12.28 -1.68 31.83
C PRO A 149 13.48 -0.76 32.09
N ILE A 150 13.44 0.50 31.64
CA ILE A 150 14.52 1.47 31.89
C ILE A 150 14.59 1.84 33.37
N VAL A 151 13.44 2.10 34.00
CA VAL A 151 13.37 2.47 35.41
C VAL A 151 13.93 1.35 36.29
N PHE A 152 13.51 0.10 36.07
CA PHE A 152 14.02 -1.02 36.84
C PHE A 152 15.49 -1.30 36.57
N LEU A 153 15.95 -1.18 35.33
CA LEU A 153 17.36 -1.31 34.98
C LEU A 153 18.25 -0.31 35.76
N LEU A 154 17.82 0.95 35.87
CA LEU A 154 18.55 1.99 36.61
C LEU A 154 18.53 1.76 38.13
N LEU A 155 17.54 1.04 38.65
CA LEU A 155 17.42 0.72 40.08
C LEU A 155 18.13 -0.57 40.49
N VAL A 156 18.61 -1.40 39.54
CA VAL A 156 19.36 -2.64 39.85
C VAL A 156 20.55 -2.40 40.78
N PRO A 157 21.38 -1.35 40.63
CA PRO A 157 22.48 -1.08 41.55
C PRO A 157 22.03 -0.75 42.98
N VAL A 158 20.79 -0.30 43.17
CA VAL A 158 20.21 0.03 44.47
C VAL A 158 19.78 -1.23 45.21
N SER A 159 19.21 -2.22 44.49
CA SER A 159 18.82 -3.49 45.07
C SER A 159 18.69 -4.59 44.03
N GLN A 160 19.19 -5.80 44.36
CA GLN A 160 19.06 -6.98 43.51
C GLN A 160 17.61 -7.37 43.21
N TYR A 161 16.64 -7.02 44.06
CA TYR A 161 15.21 -7.32 43.82
C TYR A 161 14.66 -6.62 42.57
N PHE A 162 15.24 -5.49 42.15
CA PHE A 162 14.83 -4.82 40.91
C PHE A 162 15.14 -5.62 39.65
N SER A 163 16.06 -6.60 39.71
CA SER A 163 16.28 -7.54 38.60
C SER A 163 15.06 -8.43 38.33
N LEU A 164 14.35 -8.85 39.39
CA LEU A 164 13.11 -9.62 39.27
C LEU A 164 11.98 -8.77 38.67
N PHE A 165 11.86 -7.51 39.10
CA PHE A 165 10.89 -6.58 38.54
C PHE A 165 11.17 -6.24 37.07
N LEU A 166 12.44 -6.11 36.70
CA LEU A 166 12.86 -5.97 35.31
C LEU A 166 12.40 -7.16 34.47
N LEU A 167 12.67 -8.39 34.93
CA LEU A 167 12.26 -9.61 34.23
C LEU A 167 10.73 -9.69 34.07
N ALA A 168 9.98 -9.34 35.12
CA ALA A 168 8.52 -9.29 35.07
C ALA A 168 8.02 -8.26 34.06
N ALA A 169 8.57 -7.04 34.05
CA ALA A 169 8.19 -6.00 33.10
C ALA A 169 8.47 -6.41 31.64
N LEU A 170 9.63 -7.02 31.38
CA LEU A 170 9.97 -7.54 30.06
C LEU A 170 8.99 -8.64 29.62
N SER A 171 8.64 -9.56 30.51
CA SER A 171 7.69 -10.65 30.23
C SER A 171 6.29 -10.13 29.91
N ILE A 172 5.80 -9.16 30.68
CA ILE A 172 4.50 -8.51 30.44
C ILE A 172 4.51 -7.78 29.08
N ASN A 173 5.57 -7.01 28.79
CA ASN A 173 5.69 -6.28 27.52
C ASN A 173 5.76 -7.23 26.32
N PHE A 174 6.44 -8.36 26.46
CA PHE A 174 6.47 -9.41 25.45
C PHE A 174 5.06 -9.95 25.18
N GLY A 175 4.32 -10.33 26.24
CA GLY A 175 2.95 -10.83 26.10
C GLY A 175 2.03 -9.81 25.39
N ILE A 176 2.10 -8.54 25.80
CA ILE A 176 1.32 -7.46 25.17
C ILE A 176 1.73 -7.24 23.72
N HIS A 177 3.02 -7.29 23.40
CA HIS A 177 3.50 -7.13 22.03
C HIS A 177 2.86 -8.17 21.10
N TYR A 178 2.92 -9.46 21.44
CA TYR A 178 2.35 -10.52 20.59
C TYR A 178 0.82 -10.51 20.54
N TRP A 179 0.16 -10.23 21.66
CA TRP A 179 -1.29 -10.06 21.68
C TRP A 179 -1.74 -8.90 20.77
N ASN A 180 -1.06 -7.77 20.86
CA ASN A 180 -1.36 -6.59 20.06
C ASN A 180 -1.00 -6.79 18.58
N LYS A 181 0.08 -7.54 18.31
CA LYS A 181 0.50 -7.89 16.95
C LYS A 181 -0.63 -8.62 16.23
N SER A 182 -1.23 -9.63 16.86
CA SER A 182 -2.38 -10.39 16.31
C SER A 182 -3.61 -9.53 16.07
N ASN A 183 -3.92 -8.59 16.96
CA ASN A 183 -5.13 -7.75 16.87
C ASN A 183 -5.01 -6.56 15.90
N LEU A 184 -3.79 -6.10 15.60
CA LEU A 184 -3.55 -4.95 14.70
C LEU A 184 -3.03 -5.36 13.31
N LEU A 185 -2.97 -6.66 13.01
CA LEU A 185 -2.50 -7.22 11.73
C LEU A 185 -3.15 -6.57 10.50
N GLN A 186 -4.43 -6.21 10.59
CA GLN A 186 -5.20 -5.73 9.44
C GLN A 186 -4.63 -4.45 8.79
N TYR A 187 -3.89 -3.63 9.54
CA TYR A 187 -3.29 -2.39 9.01
C TYR A 187 -1.80 -2.54 8.73
N ILE A 188 -1.09 -3.35 9.51
CA ILE A 188 0.38 -3.41 9.49
C ILE A 188 0.90 -3.90 8.13
N GLY A 189 0.20 -4.85 7.49
CA GLY A 189 0.60 -5.38 6.19
C GLY A 189 0.62 -4.34 5.06
N ALA A 190 -0.33 -3.39 5.05
CA ALA A 190 -0.44 -2.40 3.98
C ALA A 190 0.46 -1.17 4.19
N LEU A 191 0.84 -0.87 5.43
CA LEU A 191 1.60 0.34 5.79
C LEU A 191 2.91 0.52 5.00
N PRO A 192 3.74 -0.52 4.78
CA PRO A 192 4.98 -0.38 4.03
C PRO A 192 4.76 0.07 2.59
N TYR A 193 3.65 -0.37 1.98
CA TYR A 193 3.29 -0.07 0.60
C TYR A 193 2.87 1.36 0.39
N VAL A 194 2.52 2.12 1.43
CA VAL A 194 2.27 3.56 1.30
C VAL A 194 3.53 4.29 0.84
N ASN A 195 4.71 3.91 1.34
CA ASN A 195 5.97 4.50 0.88
C ASN A 195 6.25 4.15 -0.59
N ILE A 196 5.93 2.92 -0.98
CA ILE A 196 6.06 2.46 -2.37
C ILE A 196 5.09 3.23 -3.26
N LEU A 197 3.84 3.42 -2.83
CA LEU A 197 2.82 4.18 -3.53
C LEU A 197 3.29 5.62 -3.83
N PHE A 198 3.77 6.37 -2.83
CA PHE A 198 4.30 7.72 -3.04
C PHE A 198 5.58 7.72 -3.88
N LYS A 199 6.45 6.70 -3.76
CA LYS A 199 7.65 6.55 -4.58
C LYS A 199 7.30 6.34 -6.05
N VAL A 200 6.34 5.45 -6.33
CA VAL A 200 5.85 5.16 -7.68
C VAL A 200 5.25 6.41 -8.31
N ALA A 201 4.36 7.12 -7.62
CA ALA A 201 3.82 8.39 -8.13
C ALA A 201 4.91 9.41 -8.45
N ARG A 202 5.91 9.58 -7.57
CA ARG A 202 7.05 10.47 -7.82
C ARG A 202 7.91 10.06 -9.01
N ASN A 203 8.01 8.77 -9.30
CA ASN A 203 8.76 8.31 -10.45
C ASN A 203 7.97 8.51 -11.74
N LEU A 204 6.65 8.29 -11.70
CA LEU A 204 5.75 8.50 -12.84
C LEU A 204 5.59 9.98 -13.18
N SER A 205 5.54 10.87 -12.19
CA SER A 205 5.41 12.31 -12.38
C SER A 205 6.63 13.00 -12.99
N LYS A 206 7.76 12.31 -13.11
CA LYS A 206 8.92 12.82 -13.84
C LYS A 206 8.67 12.87 -15.35
N GLU A 207 7.68 12.11 -15.83
CA GLU A 207 7.24 12.15 -17.22
C GLU A 207 6.15 13.22 -17.37
N ASP A 208 6.46 14.30 -18.09
CA ASP A 208 5.54 15.42 -18.27
C ASP A 208 4.21 14.99 -18.91
N ASP A 209 4.24 14.02 -19.82
CA ASP A 209 3.04 13.48 -20.47
C ASP A 209 2.06 12.86 -19.47
N LEU A 210 2.58 12.18 -18.43
CA LEU A 210 1.75 11.55 -17.40
C LEU A 210 1.15 12.61 -16.46
N LEU A 211 1.87 13.70 -16.17
CA LEU A 211 1.38 14.80 -15.34
C LEU A 211 0.15 15.51 -15.93
N LEU A 212 -0.02 15.49 -17.25
CA LEU A 212 -1.21 16.05 -17.91
C LEU A 212 -2.51 15.38 -17.43
N LEU A 213 -2.45 14.10 -17.02
CA LEU A 213 -3.60 13.38 -16.45
C LEU A 213 -4.05 13.94 -15.11
N ASP A 214 -3.14 14.44 -14.28
CA ASP A 214 -3.48 15.05 -13.00
C ASP A 214 -2.35 15.94 -12.45
N ALA A 215 -2.43 17.24 -12.75
CA ALA A 215 -1.41 18.19 -12.28
C ALA A 215 -1.39 18.35 -10.75
N THR A 216 -2.46 17.96 -10.05
CA THR A 216 -2.56 18.08 -8.59
C THR A 216 -1.60 17.12 -7.86
N ILE A 217 -1.12 16.08 -8.55
CA ILE A 217 -0.20 15.07 -8.00
C ILE A 217 1.13 15.66 -7.52
N LYS A 218 1.61 16.77 -8.11
CA LYS A 218 2.91 17.39 -7.78
C LYS A 218 3.04 17.76 -6.30
N ASN A 219 1.93 18.04 -5.62
CA ASN A 219 1.93 18.35 -4.19
C ASN A 219 1.78 17.08 -3.35
N ALA A 220 0.92 16.15 -3.77
CA ALA A 220 0.65 14.91 -3.05
C ALA A 220 1.88 13.97 -3.03
N GLU A 221 2.66 13.91 -4.10
CA GLU A 221 3.83 13.00 -4.19
C GLU A 221 5.04 13.42 -3.34
N LYS A 222 5.12 14.71 -2.96
CA LYS A 222 6.24 15.26 -2.17
C LYS A 222 6.17 14.81 -0.71
N VAL A 223 5.06 14.21 -0.32
CA VAL A 223 4.87 13.66 1.02
C VAL A 223 5.85 12.49 1.24
N LYS A 224 6.77 12.66 2.20
CA LYS A 224 7.54 11.54 2.73
C LYS A 224 6.65 10.77 3.70
N GLY A 225 6.21 9.59 3.30
CA GLY A 225 5.56 8.66 4.21
C GLY A 225 6.52 8.31 5.34
N GLY A 226 6.23 8.79 6.56
CA GLY A 226 7.05 8.53 7.75
C GLY A 226 6.88 7.10 8.28
N ILE A 227 6.77 6.11 7.40
CA ILE A 227 6.27 4.75 7.69
C ILE A 227 7.42 3.72 7.65
N THR A 228 8.67 4.20 7.63
CA THR A 228 9.89 3.38 7.59
C THR A 228 9.98 2.37 8.75
N PHE A 229 9.30 2.64 9.87
CA PHE A 229 9.26 1.77 11.05
C PHE A 229 8.63 0.39 10.77
N PHE A 230 7.70 0.31 9.81
CA PHE A 230 6.92 -0.89 9.50
C PHE A 230 7.45 -1.70 8.31
N LYS A 231 8.59 -1.31 7.71
CA LYS A 231 9.12 -1.96 6.50
C LYS A 231 9.04 -3.50 6.56
N THR A 232 8.39 -4.08 5.55
CA THR A 232 8.29 -5.53 5.35
C THR A 232 9.67 -6.16 5.12
N ASN A 233 9.83 -7.39 5.60
CA ASN A 233 11.03 -8.24 5.47
C ASN A 233 11.35 -8.70 4.03
N SER A 234 10.66 -8.19 3.00
CA SER A 234 10.71 -8.68 1.62
C SER A 234 12.03 -8.41 0.88
N GLY A 235 13.02 -7.81 1.56
CA GLY A 235 14.36 -7.54 1.04
C GLY A 235 15.51 -8.01 1.94
N MET A 236 15.27 -8.93 2.88
CA MET A 236 16.34 -9.46 3.74
C MET A 236 17.12 -10.58 3.03
N GLU A 237 17.84 -10.24 1.97
CA GLU A 237 18.80 -11.14 1.30
C GLU A 237 20.24 -10.95 1.83
N ASN A 238 20.52 -9.88 2.59
CA ASN A 238 21.85 -9.62 3.16
C ASN A 238 21.90 -9.99 4.66
N GLU A 239 22.88 -10.80 5.05
CA GLU A 239 23.12 -11.26 6.44
C GLU A 239 23.37 -10.08 7.41
N PHE A 240 23.98 -8.99 6.95
CA PHE A 240 24.17 -7.80 7.79
C PHE A 240 22.87 -7.04 8.07
N THR A 241 21.93 -7.03 7.12
CA THR A 241 20.60 -6.45 7.36
C THR A 241 19.73 -7.31 8.28
N SER A 242 19.96 -8.63 8.33
CA SER A 242 19.22 -9.50 9.23
C SER A 242 19.62 -9.32 10.70
N LEU A 243 20.92 -9.15 10.97
CA LEU A 243 21.39 -8.80 12.32
C LEU A 243 20.88 -7.43 12.78
N GLY A 244 20.96 -6.41 11.92
CA GLY A 244 20.44 -5.08 12.25
C GLY A 244 18.93 -5.09 12.55
N TRP A 245 18.16 -5.89 11.81
CA TRP A 245 16.73 -6.06 12.05
C TRP A 245 16.45 -6.81 13.36
N ALA A 246 17.18 -7.89 13.65
CA ALA A 246 17.06 -8.63 14.90
C ALA A 246 17.34 -7.73 16.12
N LEU A 247 18.39 -6.90 16.06
CA LEU A 247 18.68 -5.90 17.10
C LEU A 247 17.55 -4.86 17.22
N PHE A 248 16.97 -4.43 16.11
CA PHE A 248 15.86 -3.49 16.12
C PHE A 248 14.61 -4.11 16.78
N GLU A 249 14.28 -5.37 16.48
CA GLU A 249 13.19 -6.10 17.15
C GLU A 249 13.44 -6.30 18.65
N LEU A 250 14.68 -6.60 19.05
CA LEU A 250 15.08 -6.70 20.46
C LEU A 250 14.88 -5.41 21.24
N VAL A 251 14.88 -4.25 20.58
CA VAL A 251 14.51 -2.97 21.19
C VAL A 251 13.00 -2.75 21.11
N LYS A 252 12.35 -3.04 19.98
CA LYS A 252 10.92 -2.78 19.82
C LYS A 252 10.04 -3.51 20.83
N ILE A 253 10.34 -4.78 21.08
CA ILE A 253 9.48 -5.66 21.88
C ILE A 253 9.46 -5.21 23.36
N PRO A 254 10.61 -5.06 24.06
CA PRO A 254 10.63 -4.58 25.44
C PRO A 254 9.99 -3.21 25.62
N PHE A 255 10.09 -2.34 24.62
CA PHE A 255 9.64 -0.95 24.71
C PHE A 255 8.25 -0.71 24.10
N LEU A 256 7.55 -1.77 23.66
CA LEU A 256 6.23 -1.68 23.03
C LEU A 256 6.17 -0.61 21.91
N LEU A 257 7.28 -0.44 21.19
CA LEU A 257 7.43 0.66 20.23
C LEU A 257 6.45 0.52 19.08
N GLU A 258 6.15 -0.70 18.66
CA GLU A 258 5.27 -0.97 17.51
C GLU A 258 3.84 -0.44 17.71
N PRO A 259 3.09 -0.81 18.76
CA PRO A 259 1.77 -0.20 19.02
C PRO A 259 1.85 1.31 19.14
N LEU A 260 2.86 1.85 19.84
CA LEU A 260 3.01 3.29 20.06
C LEU A 260 3.22 4.06 18.76
N VAL A 261 4.09 3.54 17.88
CA VAL A 261 4.39 4.13 16.57
C VAL A 261 3.24 3.90 15.59
N LEU A 262 2.49 2.81 15.71
CA LEU A 262 1.37 2.48 14.84
C LEU A 262 0.27 3.52 14.94
N PHE A 263 -0.27 3.77 16.15
CA PHE A 263 -1.33 4.76 16.32
C PHE A 263 -0.86 6.17 15.95
N ARG A 264 0.41 6.51 16.20
CA ARG A 264 1.00 7.78 15.74
C ARG A 264 1.03 7.85 14.21
N THR A 265 1.37 6.76 13.55
CA THR A 265 1.42 6.66 12.09
C THR A 265 0.03 6.75 11.49
N LEU A 266 -0.93 5.97 12.00
CA LEU A 266 -2.33 6.03 11.58
C LEU A 266 -2.88 7.45 11.72
N ASN A 267 -2.68 8.13 12.86
CA ASN A 267 -3.11 9.53 13.01
C ASN A 267 -2.47 10.50 12.01
N LYS A 268 -1.24 10.23 11.55
CA LYS A 268 -0.59 11.04 10.50
C LYS A 268 -1.19 10.76 9.12
N LEU A 269 -1.50 9.49 8.83
CA LEU A 269 -2.15 9.08 7.58
C LEU A 269 -3.60 9.58 7.50
N ASP A 270 -4.29 9.66 8.65
CA ASP A 270 -5.67 10.15 8.73
C ASP A 270 -5.79 11.58 8.18
N LYS A 271 -4.81 12.41 8.48
CA LYS A 271 -4.70 13.80 8.01
C LYS A 271 -4.37 13.91 6.52
N ARG A 272 -4.02 12.80 5.86
CA ARG A 272 -3.51 12.74 4.48
C ARG A 272 -4.31 11.79 3.59
N ARG A 273 -5.51 11.40 4.01
CA ARG A 273 -6.39 10.51 3.23
C ARG A 273 -6.61 11.02 1.80
N SER A 274 -6.84 12.33 1.64
CA SER A 274 -7.03 12.95 0.32
C SER A 274 -5.78 12.84 -0.56
N ASP A 275 -4.58 13.09 -0.01
CA ASP A 275 -3.33 12.97 -0.76
C ASP A 275 -3.12 11.52 -1.25
N MET A 276 -3.37 10.55 -0.36
CA MET A 276 -3.24 9.13 -0.68
C MET A 276 -4.22 8.70 -1.76
N ASP A 277 -5.48 9.14 -1.67
CA ASP A 277 -6.52 8.84 -2.65
C ASP A 277 -6.23 9.44 -4.03
N GLN A 278 -5.69 10.68 -4.07
CA GLN A 278 -5.24 11.32 -5.30
C GLN A 278 -4.08 10.57 -5.94
N VAL A 279 -3.07 10.21 -5.15
CA VAL A 279 -1.92 9.41 -5.60
C VAL A 279 -2.36 8.05 -6.13
N TYR A 280 -3.23 7.37 -5.38
CA TYR A 280 -3.76 6.07 -5.74
C TYR A 280 -4.53 6.14 -7.07
N SER A 281 -5.41 7.13 -7.22
CA SER A 281 -6.18 7.36 -8.45
C SER A 281 -5.28 7.72 -9.63
N PHE A 282 -4.24 8.52 -9.43
CA PHE A 282 -3.27 8.89 -10.49
C PHE A 282 -2.56 7.65 -11.04
N ILE A 283 -2.03 6.81 -10.15
CA ILE A 283 -1.38 5.55 -10.52
C ILE A 283 -2.37 4.62 -11.23
N GLY A 284 -3.57 4.47 -10.68
CA GLY A 284 -4.63 3.65 -11.26
C GLY A 284 -5.02 4.09 -12.67
N LYS A 285 -5.16 5.40 -12.92
CA LYS A 285 -5.44 5.94 -14.27
C LYS A 285 -4.38 5.53 -15.28
N ILE A 286 -3.10 5.65 -14.92
CA ILE A 286 -1.99 5.33 -15.83
C ILE A 286 -2.00 3.84 -16.17
N ASP A 287 -2.16 2.99 -15.16
CA ASP A 287 -2.15 1.54 -15.34
C ASP A 287 -3.35 1.06 -16.17
N VAL A 288 -4.52 1.68 -15.97
CA VAL A 288 -5.70 1.42 -16.81
C VAL A 288 -5.47 1.83 -18.27
N LEU A 289 -4.82 2.96 -18.55
CA LEU A 289 -4.51 3.35 -19.92
C LEU A 289 -3.57 2.35 -20.61
N ILE A 290 -2.62 1.76 -19.87
CA ILE A 290 -1.79 0.66 -20.38
C ILE A 290 -2.62 -0.59 -20.63
N SER A 291 -3.57 -0.90 -19.73
CA SER A 291 -4.49 -2.03 -19.90
C SER A 291 -5.39 -1.87 -21.12
N ILE A 292 -5.80 -0.65 -21.47
CA ILE A 292 -6.60 -0.35 -22.67
C ILE A 292 -5.74 -0.41 -23.94
N ALA A 293 -4.47 -0.02 -23.84
CA ALA A 293 -3.51 -0.11 -24.94
C ALA A 293 -3.10 -1.56 -25.26
N SER A 294 -3.35 -2.49 -24.33
CA SER A 294 -3.01 -3.91 -24.40
C SER A 294 -4.10 -4.74 -25.07
#